data_AF-A0A549YM37-F1
#
_entry.id   AF-A0A549YM37-F1
#
_cell.length_a   1.000
_cell.length_b   1.000
_cell.length_c   1.000
_cell.angle_alpha   90.00
_cell.angle_beta   90.00
_cell.angle_gamma   90.00
#
_symmetry.space_group_name_H-M   'P 1'
#
loop_
_entity.id
_entity.type
_entity.pdbx_description
1 polymer ?
#
loop_
_entity_poly.entity_id
_entity_poly.type
_entity_poly.pdbx_seq_one_letter_code
_entity_poly.pdbx_strand_id
1 'polypeptide(L)'
;MATKHEQILQHILSLEIGHKISVRNIAKSLNVSEGTAYRAIKDAENQGIVSTIERVGTVRIEQKNKENFEQLTFAEVIKIVDGQVLGGRQGLHKTLNKFVIGAMQLDAMMRYTEAGSLLIVGNRVEAHELALKEGAAVLITGGFDTNDTIKRLADETELPVMTTSYDTFTVASMINRAIYDQLIKKEIVLVEDVYTPYSKSYYLYAKDKLQRWYELSEQSAHTRYPVVDEKERVVGIITAKDIIDKDKDTPVERIMTKDPIVVQDKTSLAYVAHVMVWEGIEVVPVAEVSDKLKGVISRQDVLKALQQIQRQPQIGQTIDDIVASSLVPSEEDQTVFNAHITPQMTNHLGTLSNGVYTALMTEASSRVLNYYKKGDLVVENLTVYYLKPVQIDSNLVIKPKLLEAGRIYAKMDVEVFNGKKMVGKGLLMAQLIDR
;
A
#
# COMPACT_ATOMS: atom_id res chain seq x y z
N MET A 1 12.64 -7.74 -32.64
CA MET A 1 14.04 -7.24 -32.59
C MET A 1 14.07 -6.10 -31.60
N ALA A 2 14.97 -6.12 -30.61
CA ALA A 2 15.09 -5.03 -29.64
C ALA A 2 15.41 -3.72 -30.37
N THR A 3 14.76 -2.63 -29.98
CA THR A 3 15.03 -1.31 -30.53
C THR A 3 16.46 -0.87 -30.21
N LYS A 4 17.03 0.05 -31.00
CA LYS A 4 18.35 0.63 -30.72
C LYS A 4 18.42 1.26 -29.32
N HIS A 5 17.30 1.76 -28.80
CA HIS A 5 17.17 2.32 -27.45
C HIS A 5 17.26 1.24 -26.37
N GLU A 6 16.50 0.13 -26.52
CA GLU A 6 16.55 -1.01 -25.58
C GLU A 6 17.91 -1.69 -25.56
N GLN A 7 18.59 -1.79 -26.71
CA GLN A 7 19.96 -2.33 -26.78
C GLN A 7 20.95 -1.49 -25.96
N ILE A 8 20.78 -0.17 -25.93
CA ILE A 8 21.61 0.72 -25.12
C ILE A 8 21.30 0.54 -23.62
N LEU A 9 20.04 0.43 -23.24
CA LEU A 9 19.66 0.18 -21.84
C LEU A 9 20.18 -1.16 -21.33
N GLN A 10 20.07 -2.23 -22.13
CA GLN A 10 20.64 -3.53 -21.77
C GLN A 10 22.17 -3.49 -21.66
N HIS A 11 22.84 -2.76 -22.55
CA HIS A 11 24.28 -2.55 -22.45
C HIS A 11 24.66 -1.82 -21.15
N ILE A 12 23.94 -0.75 -20.79
CA ILE A 12 24.16 -0.01 -19.53
C ILE A 12 23.94 -0.91 -18.31
N LEU A 13 22.90 -1.75 -18.32
CA LEU A 13 22.61 -2.68 -17.22
C LEU A 13 23.70 -3.76 -17.06
N SER A 14 24.38 -4.14 -18.14
CA SER A 14 25.49 -5.10 -18.10
C SER A 14 26.80 -4.54 -17.56
N LEU A 15 26.92 -3.22 -17.39
CA LEU A 15 28.10 -2.58 -16.82
C LEU A 15 28.16 -2.72 -15.30
N GLU A 16 29.37 -2.85 -14.75
CA GLU A 16 29.60 -2.85 -13.31
C GLU A 16 29.19 -1.52 -12.67
N ILE A 17 28.75 -1.58 -11.41
CA ILE A 17 28.43 -0.39 -10.62
C ILE A 17 29.71 0.46 -10.47
N GLY A 18 29.57 1.77 -10.64
CA GLY A 18 30.68 2.73 -10.68
C GLY A 18 31.29 2.95 -12.07
N HIS A 19 30.90 2.17 -13.08
CA HIS A 19 31.43 2.34 -14.45
C HIS A 19 31.03 3.69 -15.05
N LYS A 20 31.99 4.41 -15.64
CA LYS A 20 31.75 5.70 -16.30
C LYS A 20 31.09 5.53 -17.66
N ILE A 21 30.00 6.24 -17.89
CA ILE A 21 29.20 6.18 -19.09
C ILE A 21 29.37 7.46 -19.89
N SER A 22 29.70 7.31 -21.17
CA SER A 22 29.89 8.41 -22.12
C SER A 22 29.02 8.20 -23.36
N VAL A 23 28.31 9.25 -23.76
CA VAL A 23 27.47 9.29 -24.96
C VAL A 23 28.24 8.83 -26.19
N ARG A 24 29.49 9.29 -26.36
CA ARG A 24 30.35 8.94 -27.50
C ARG A 24 30.77 7.47 -27.50
N ASN A 25 31.10 6.93 -26.33
CA ASN A 25 31.53 5.54 -26.21
C ASN A 25 30.37 4.56 -26.47
N ILE A 26 29.18 4.88 -25.97
CA ILE A 26 27.97 4.10 -26.23
C ILE A 26 27.56 4.19 -27.70
N ALA A 27 27.59 5.40 -28.29
CA ALA A 27 27.29 5.59 -29.70
C ALA A 27 28.20 4.77 -30.62
N LYS A 28 29.51 4.75 -30.31
CA LYS A 28 30.52 4.01 -31.08
C LYS A 28 30.43 2.49 -30.90
N SER A 29 30.23 2.01 -29.66
CA SER A 29 30.19 0.58 -29.35
C SER A 29 28.95 -0.12 -29.91
N LEU A 30 27.81 0.55 -29.91
CA LEU A 30 26.54 0.00 -30.38
C LEU A 30 26.14 0.45 -31.79
N ASN A 31 27.03 1.20 -32.48
CA ASN A 31 26.81 1.73 -33.83
C ASN A 31 25.47 2.49 -33.97
N VAL A 32 25.24 3.44 -33.05
CA VAL A 32 24.03 4.28 -32.96
C VAL A 32 24.38 5.77 -33.00
N SER A 33 23.40 6.63 -33.28
CA SER A 33 23.62 8.08 -33.24
C SER A 33 23.84 8.58 -31.81
N GLU A 34 24.66 9.62 -31.63
CA GLU A 34 24.87 10.26 -30.33
C GLU A 34 23.55 10.75 -29.71
N GLY A 35 22.60 11.22 -30.52
CA GLY A 35 21.27 11.65 -30.05
C GLY A 35 20.37 10.50 -29.58
N THR A 36 20.58 9.28 -30.09
CA THR A 36 19.91 8.06 -29.57
C THR A 36 20.56 7.62 -28.26
N ALA A 37 21.90 7.64 -28.19
CA ALA A 37 22.65 7.32 -26.98
C ALA A 37 22.34 8.30 -25.84
N TYR A 38 22.27 9.60 -26.11
CA TYR A 38 21.93 10.62 -25.13
C TYR A 38 20.52 10.40 -24.54
N ARG A 39 19.52 10.13 -25.40
CA ARG A 39 18.15 9.84 -24.95
C ARG A 39 18.07 8.59 -24.08
N ALA A 40 18.77 7.53 -24.47
CA ALA A 40 18.83 6.29 -23.69
C ALA A 40 19.55 6.46 -22.34
N ILE A 41 20.63 7.26 -22.30
CA ILE A 41 21.31 7.57 -21.03
C ILE A 41 20.42 8.42 -20.12
N LYS A 42 19.66 9.38 -20.67
CA LYS A 42 18.73 10.19 -19.88
C LYS A 42 17.56 9.37 -19.35
N ASP A 43 17.07 8.42 -20.12
CA ASP A 43 16.07 7.45 -19.69
C ASP A 43 16.62 6.52 -18.59
N ALA A 44 17.84 6.01 -18.74
CA ALA A 44 18.54 5.25 -17.71
C ALA A 44 18.74 6.06 -16.41
N GLU A 45 18.97 7.37 -16.52
CA GLU A 45 19.09 8.28 -15.36
C GLU A 45 17.74 8.43 -14.64
N ASN A 46 16.64 8.61 -15.38
CA ASN A 46 15.29 8.66 -14.82
C ASN A 46 14.87 7.34 -14.15
N GLN A 47 15.37 6.20 -14.66
CA GLN A 47 15.14 4.86 -14.09
C GLN A 47 16.08 4.53 -12.92
N GLY A 48 16.93 5.48 -12.50
CA GLY A 48 17.88 5.27 -11.40
C GLY A 48 18.96 4.21 -11.69
N ILE A 49 19.21 3.92 -12.97
CA ILE A 49 20.25 2.98 -13.42
C ILE A 49 21.61 3.69 -13.42
N VAL A 50 21.63 4.99 -13.73
CA VAL A 50 22.84 5.82 -13.82
C VAL A 50 22.60 7.17 -13.12
N SER A 51 23.67 7.84 -12.70
CA SER A 51 23.60 9.19 -12.13
C SER A 51 24.67 10.09 -12.73
N THR A 52 24.31 11.31 -13.10
CA THR A 52 25.28 12.32 -13.53
C THR A 52 25.82 13.09 -12.32
N ILE A 53 27.13 13.00 -12.09
CA ILE A 53 27.82 13.65 -10.97
C ILE A 53 28.69 14.77 -11.53
N GLU A 54 28.57 15.98 -10.97
CA GLU A 54 29.40 17.12 -11.37
C GLU A 54 30.89 16.76 -11.29
N ARG A 55 31.66 17.13 -12.33
CA ARG A 55 33.11 16.89 -12.48
C ARG A 55 33.55 15.42 -12.65
N VAL A 56 32.64 14.45 -12.51
CA VAL A 56 32.95 13.01 -12.67
C VAL A 56 32.33 12.43 -13.95
N GLY A 57 31.16 12.92 -14.34
CA GLY A 57 30.37 12.42 -15.48
C GLY A 57 29.22 11.51 -15.05
N THR A 58 28.56 10.86 -16.01
CA THR A 58 27.50 9.89 -15.74
C THR A 58 28.12 8.54 -15.36
N VAL A 59 27.66 7.94 -14.27
CA VAL A 59 28.16 6.64 -13.76
C VAL A 59 27.01 5.67 -13.54
N ARG A 60 27.26 4.37 -13.75
CA ARG A 60 26.35 3.30 -13.34
C ARG A 60 26.23 3.30 -11.82
N ILE A 61 25.02 3.41 -11.29
CA ILE A 61 24.76 3.35 -9.84
C ILE A 61 24.02 2.07 -9.50
N GLU A 62 24.13 1.57 -8.28
CA GLU A 62 23.26 0.47 -7.86
C GLU A 62 21.80 0.93 -7.94
N GLN A 63 20.94 0.14 -8.59
CA GLN A 63 19.51 0.38 -8.51
C GLN A 63 19.12 0.13 -7.06
N LYS A 64 18.81 1.19 -6.33
CA LYS A 64 18.17 1.03 -5.02
C LYS A 64 16.86 0.30 -5.29
N ASN A 65 16.78 -0.97 -4.88
CA ASN A 65 15.49 -1.61 -4.67
C ASN A 65 14.62 -0.65 -3.84
N LYS A 66 13.32 -0.62 -4.11
CA LYS A 66 12.30 0.10 -3.31
C LYS A 66 12.24 -0.39 -1.84
N GLU A 67 13.27 -1.03 -1.31
CA GLU A 67 13.34 -1.64 0.03
C GLU A 67 13.62 -0.61 1.15
N ASN A 68 14.12 0.60 0.85
CA ASN A 68 14.49 1.54 1.92
C ASN A 68 13.38 2.50 2.39
N PHE A 69 12.14 2.35 1.93
CA PHE A 69 11.03 3.12 2.47
C PHE A 69 10.41 2.49 3.72
N GLU A 70 10.88 1.33 4.18
CA GLU A 70 10.30 0.59 5.31
C GLU A 70 10.51 1.26 6.68
N GLN A 71 11.49 2.17 6.80
CA GLN A 71 12.01 2.63 8.08
C GLN A 71 11.73 4.12 8.34
N LEU A 72 11.29 4.45 9.56
CA LEU A 72 11.18 5.83 10.05
C LEU A 72 12.53 6.53 10.00
N THR A 73 12.57 7.81 9.69
CA THR A 73 13.78 8.64 9.87
C THR A 73 13.85 9.23 11.28
N PHE A 74 15.04 9.59 11.75
CA PHE A 74 15.16 10.29 13.03
C PHE A 74 14.42 11.64 13.03
N ALA A 75 14.33 12.31 11.88
CA ALA A 75 13.50 13.52 11.72
C ALA A 75 12.01 13.26 11.99
N GLU A 76 11.48 12.12 11.56
CA GLU A 76 10.09 11.73 11.84
C GLU A 76 9.90 11.35 13.30
N VAL A 77 10.86 10.64 13.90
CA VAL A 77 10.84 10.30 15.33
C VAL A 77 10.70 11.56 16.18
N ILE A 78 11.46 12.63 15.89
CA ILE A 78 11.34 13.91 16.60
C ILE A 78 9.93 14.47 16.53
N LYS A 79 9.31 14.45 15.35
CA LYS A 79 7.94 14.95 15.18
C LYS A 79 6.93 14.10 15.95
N ILE A 80 7.16 12.79 16.05
CA ILE A 80 6.27 11.87 16.78
C ILE A 80 6.31 12.13 18.28
N VAL A 81 7.48 12.45 18.83
CA VAL A 81 7.70 12.59 20.27
C VAL A 81 7.73 14.05 20.75
N ASP A 82 7.33 15.00 19.89
CA ASP A 82 7.45 16.45 20.10
C ASP A 82 8.85 16.85 20.64
N GLY A 83 9.88 16.21 20.09
CA GLY A 83 11.24 16.31 20.59
C GLY A 83 12.01 17.54 20.11
N GLN A 84 13.17 17.76 20.71
CA GLN A 84 14.14 18.77 20.29
C GLN A 84 15.48 18.13 20.00
N VAL A 85 16.19 18.65 18.99
CA VAL A 85 17.56 18.22 18.67
C VAL A 85 18.55 18.99 19.53
N LEU A 86 19.36 18.27 20.28
CA LEU A 86 20.44 18.81 21.10
C LEU A 86 21.77 18.86 20.35
N GLY A 87 22.02 17.91 19.46
CA GLY A 87 23.22 17.83 18.60
C GLY A 87 23.03 16.79 17.49
N GLY A 88 23.94 16.77 16.51
CA GLY A 88 23.93 15.79 15.41
C GLY A 88 22.84 16.04 14.37
N ARG A 89 22.46 17.31 14.13
CA ARG A 89 21.36 17.68 13.21
C ARG A 89 21.53 17.12 11.79
N GLN A 90 22.76 16.97 11.32
CA GLN A 90 23.03 16.41 9.99
C GLN A 90 22.62 14.94 9.87
N GLY A 91 22.52 14.21 10.98
CA GLY A 91 22.10 12.82 11.02
C GLY A 91 20.59 12.58 10.91
N LEU A 92 19.75 13.62 10.90
CA LEU A 92 18.29 13.47 10.99
C LEU A 92 17.64 12.75 9.80
N HIS A 93 18.29 12.77 8.64
CA HIS A 93 17.81 12.09 7.43
C HIS A 93 18.10 10.58 7.43
N LYS A 94 18.91 10.08 8.39
CA LYS A 94 19.23 8.66 8.54
C LYS A 94 17.99 7.90 9.05
N THR A 95 17.89 6.63 8.66
CA THR A 95 16.77 5.76 9.02
C THR A 95 17.00 5.07 10.37
N LEU A 96 15.88 4.77 11.03
CA LEU A 96 15.76 4.01 12.25
C LEU A 96 15.49 2.55 11.89
N ASN A 97 16.45 1.67 12.16
CA ASN A 97 16.26 0.23 11.92
C ASN A 97 15.58 -0.43 13.11
N LYS A 98 15.93 0.02 14.32
CA LYS A 98 15.59 -0.63 15.58
C LYS A 98 15.68 0.37 16.71
N PHE A 99 14.73 0.36 17.64
CA PHE A 99 14.85 1.12 18.87
C PHE A 99 15.09 0.20 20.06
N VAL A 100 15.87 0.68 21.03
CA VAL A 100 16.26 -0.04 22.24
C VAL A 100 15.96 0.83 23.44
N ILE A 101 15.36 0.25 24.48
CA ILE A 101 15.04 0.96 25.72
C ILE A 101 16.14 0.69 26.76
N GLY A 102 16.87 1.74 27.14
CA GLY A 102 17.95 1.71 28.11
C GLY A 102 17.46 1.65 29.56
N ALA A 103 16.86 0.53 29.97
CA ALA A 103 16.40 0.30 31.35
C ALA A 103 17.43 -0.42 32.24
N MET A 104 18.38 -1.14 31.64
CA MET A 104 19.36 -2.00 32.33
C MET A 104 20.64 -1.24 32.71
N GLN A 105 21.61 -1.91 33.33
CA GLN A 105 22.98 -1.40 33.47
C GLN A 105 23.65 -1.24 32.09
N LEU A 106 24.64 -0.36 32.01
CA LEU A 106 25.29 0.07 30.78
C LEU A 106 25.78 -1.12 29.93
N ASP A 107 26.57 -2.01 30.54
CA ASP A 107 27.17 -3.15 29.83
C ASP A 107 26.12 -4.14 29.27
N ALA A 108 24.96 -4.24 29.92
CA ALA A 108 23.90 -5.15 29.52
C ALA A 108 23.05 -4.56 28.37
N MET A 109 22.70 -3.27 28.44
CA MET A 109 21.90 -2.63 27.40
C MET A 109 22.67 -2.50 26.08
N MET A 110 23.99 -2.28 26.13
CA MET A 110 24.80 -2.08 24.93
C MET A 110 24.89 -3.32 24.04
N ARG A 111 24.61 -4.51 24.57
CA ARG A 111 24.54 -5.76 23.77
C ARG A 111 23.42 -5.75 22.73
N TYR A 112 22.44 -4.87 22.88
CA TYR A 112 21.29 -4.74 21.98
C TYR A 112 21.40 -3.51 21.06
N THR A 113 22.32 -2.59 21.37
CA THR A 113 22.56 -1.35 20.64
C THR A 113 23.56 -1.62 19.52
N GLU A 114 23.16 -1.31 18.29
CA GLU A 114 23.96 -1.49 17.09
C GLU A 114 23.84 -0.27 16.17
N ALA A 115 24.72 -0.15 15.18
CA ALA A 115 24.69 0.96 14.23
C ALA A 115 23.33 1.08 13.55
N GLY A 116 22.81 2.31 13.46
CA GLY A 116 21.46 2.58 12.93
C GLY A 116 20.31 2.34 13.93
N SER A 117 20.63 2.06 15.20
CA SER A 117 19.64 2.00 16.27
C SER A 117 19.30 3.37 16.86
N LEU A 118 18.14 3.46 17.53
CA LEU A 118 17.81 4.54 18.45
C LEU A 118 17.82 4.02 19.90
N LEU A 119 18.71 4.55 20.72
CA LEU A 119 18.69 4.31 22.17
C LEU A 119 17.75 5.31 22.86
N ILE A 120 16.69 4.82 23.47
CA ILE A 120 15.78 5.59 24.32
C ILE A 120 16.23 5.44 25.77
N VAL A 121 16.69 6.52 26.40
CA VAL A 121 17.29 6.48 27.74
C VAL A 121 16.95 7.72 28.56
N GLY A 122 17.07 7.64 29.89
CA GLY A 122 16.95 8.79 30.79
C GLY A 122 18.23 9.63 30.84
N ASN A 123 18.49 10.27 31.97
CA ASN A 123 19.63 11.18 32.18
C ASN A 123 20.98 10.48 32.46
N ARG A 124 21.36 9.47 31.66
CA ARG A 124 22.62 8.74 31.82
C ARG A 124 23.64 9.14 30.76
N VAL A 125 24.44 10.16 31.05
CA VAL A 125 25.38 10.75 30.08
C VAL A 125 26.37 9.74 29.49
N GLU A 126 26.88 8.81 30.30
CA GLU A 126 27.77 7.73 29.83
C GLU A 126 27.09 6.83 28.78
N ALA A 127 25.78 6.59 28.91
CA ALA A 127 24.99 5.85 27.93
C ALA A 127 24.88 6.61 26.61
N HIS A 128 24.73 7.93 26.68
CA HIS A 128 24.64 8.78 25.49
C HIS A 128 25.95 8.71 24.71
N GLU A 129 27.08 8.82 25.39
CA GLU A 129 28.41 8.74 24.76
C GLU A 129 28.64 7.40 24.08
N LEU A 130 28.35 6.31 24.78
CA LEU A 130 28.63 4.98 24.29
C LEU A 130 27.72 4.60 23.12
N ALA A 131 26.45 5.01 23.14
CA ALA A 131 25.53 4.82 22.03
C ALA A 131 26.03 5.50 20.73
N LEU A 132 26.48 6.76 20.82
CA LEU A 132 27.01 7.47 19.66
C LEU A 132 28.26 6.80 19.09
N LYS A 133 29.16 6.31 19.97
CA LYS A 133 30.37 5.58 19.55
C LYS A 133 30.05 4.26 18.85
N GLU A 134 28.97 3.58 19.26
CA GLU A 134 28.47 2.36 18.61
C GLU A 134 27.61 2.64 17.36
N GLY A 135 27.50 3.90 16.94
CA GLY A 135 26.76 4.26 15.72
C GLY A 135 25.25 4.40 15.91
N ALA A 136 24.77 4.54 17.14
CA ALA A 136 23.36 4.68 17.48
C ALA A 136 22.99 6.13 17.84
N ALA A 137 21.81 6.56 17.38
CA ALA A 137 21.20 7.82 17.80
C ALA A 137 20.68 7.72 19.24
N VAL A 138 20.50 8.86 19.90
CA VAL A 138 20.04 8.91 21.30
C VAL A 138 18.79 9.76 21.42
N LEU A 139 17.77 9.22 22.10
CA LEU A 139 16.59 9.97 22.53
C LEU A 139 16.53 9.97 24.07
N ILE A 140 16.73 11.16 24.63
CA ILE A 140 16.69 11.42 26.06
C ILE A 140 15.25 11.71 26.47
N THR A 141 14.73 10.96 27.43
CA THR A 141 13.33 11.06 27.89
C THR A 141 13.24 11.76 29.24
N GLY A 142 12.08 12.35 29.57
CA GLY A 142 11.85 13.03 30.84
C GLY A 142 12.31 14.49 30.89
N GLY A 143 12.59 15.11 29.74
CA GLY A 143 12.96 16.53 29.63
C GLY A 143 14.39 16.83 30.05
N PHE A 144 15.24 15.81 30.15
CA PHE A 144 16.65 15.99 30.48
C PHE A 144 17.49 16.42 29.27
N ASP A 145 18.59 17.09 29.56
CA ASP A 145 19.62 17.46 28.58
C ASP A 145 20.85 16.53 28.72
N THR A 146 21.81 16.68 27.82
CA THR A 146 23.15 16.09 27.90
C THR A 146 24.21 17.18 27.95
N ASN A 147 25.47 16.81 28.22
CA ASN A 147 26.57 17.77 28.25
C ASN A 147 27.02 18.20 26.84
N ASP A 148 27.73 19.34 26.75
CA ASP A 148 28.21 19.89 25.47
C ASP A 148 29.26 19.02 24.77
N THR A 149 29.93 18.13 25.51
CA THR A 149 30.85 17.14 24.94
C THR A 149 30.08 16.10 24.12
N ILE A 150 28.95 15.62 24.63
CA ILE A 150 28.08 14.68 23.90
C ILE A 150 27.43 15.38 22.69
N LYS A 151 27.01 16.64 22.82
CA LYS A 151 26.44 17.41 21.70
C LYS A 151 27.45 17.56 20.55
N ARG A 152 28.72 17.86 20.87
CA ARG A 152 29.80 17.90 19.87
C ARG A 152 30.10 16.53 19.27
N LEU A 153 30.14 15.48 20.09
CA LEU A 153 30.32 14.11 19.61
C LEU A 153 29.20 13.70 18.63
N ALA A 154 27.97 14.10 18.91
CA ALA A 154 26.81 13.89 18.04
C ALA A 154 26.97 14.59 16.68
N ASP A 155 27.50 15.82 16.67
CA ASP A 155 27.82 16.56 15.44
C ASP A 155 28.96 15.89 14.67
N GLU A 156 30.03 15.45 15.34
CA GLU A 156 31.19 14.77 14.74
C GLU A 156 30.82 13.41 14.13
N THR A 157 29.95 12.65 14.80
CA THR A 157 29.48 11.33 14.33
C THR A 157 28.29 11.42 13.37
N GLU A 158 27.76 12.63 13.16
CA GLU A 158 26.52 12.89 12.43
C GLU A 158 25.36 11.99 12.90
N LEU A 159 25.23 11.80 14.21
CA LEU A 159 24.17 11.00 14.83
C LEU A 159 23.37 11.87 15.78
N PRO A 160 22.03 11.95 15.63
CA PRO A 160 21.26 12.89 16.40
C PRO A 160 21.18 12.48 17.87
N VAL A 161 21.39 13.46 18.74
CA VAL A 161 20.98 13.40 20.15
C VAL A 161 19.77 14.30 20.31
N MET A 162 18.69 13.71 20.79
CA MET A 162 17.37 14.32 20.85
C MET A 162 16.86 14.26 22.29
N THR A 163 15.97 15.16 22.66
CA THR A 163 15.29 15.15 23.96
C THR A 163 13.79 15.34 23.79
N THR A 164 13.01 14.78 24.71
CA THR A 164 11.56 14.99 24.81
C THR A 164 11.16 15.06 26.28
N SER A 165 10.11 15.82 26.57
CA SER A 165 9.52 15.95 27.91
C SER A 165 8.76 14.69 28.35
N TYR A 166 8.37 13.82 27.41
CA TYR A 166 7.66 12.58 27.72
C TYR A 166 8.57 11.54 28.37
N ASP A 167 7.99 10.66 29.18
CA ASP A 167 8.70 9.53 29.80
C ASP A 167 8.98 8.41 28.78
N THR A 168 9.84 7.47 29.18
CA THR A 168 10.29 6.36 28.33
C THR A 168 9.14 5.48 27.80
N PHE A 169 8.12 5.18 28.61
CA PHE A 169 7.00 4.34 28.17
C PHE A 169 6.13 5.06 27.15
N THR A 170 5.82 6.33 27.39
CA THR A 170 5.05 7.17 26.48
C THR A 170 5.75 7.28 25.12
N VAL A 171 7.05 7.58 25.12
CA VAL A 171 7.88 7.65 23.91
C VAL A 171 7.91 6.33 23.15
N ALA A 172 8.19 5.23 23.84
CA ALA A 172 8.22 3.90 23.22
C ALA A 172 6.86 3.55 22.60
N SER A 173 5.76 3.86 23.28
CA SER A 173 4.40 3.61 22.79
C SER A 173 4.07 4.46 21.55
N MET A 174 4.47 5.73 21.53
CA MET A 174 4.26 6.63 20.39
C MET A 174 5.05 6.17 19.15
N ILE A 175 6.32 5.83 19.32
CA ILE A 175 7.17 5.32 18.24
C ILE A 175 6.64 3.99 17.73
N ASN A 176 6.30 3.07 18.63
CA ASN A 176 5.73 1.77 18.29
C ASN A 176 4.43 1.93 17.48
N ARG A 177 3.51 2.79 17.92
CA ARG A 177 2.29 3.11 17.17
C ARG A 177 2.59 3.68 15.78
N ALA A 178 3.53 4.62 15.69
CA ALA A 178 3.90 5.21 14.40
C ALA A 178 4.50 4.19 13.42
N ILE A 179 5.28 3.22 13.92
CA ILE A 179 5.77 2.09 13.13
C ILE A 179 4.59 1.29 12.60
N TYR A 180 3.65 0.89 13.46
CA TYR A 180 2.45 0.15 13.03
C TYR A 180 1.61 0.93 12.00
N ASP A 181 1.36 2.22 12.23
CA ASP A 181 0.61 3.06 11.29
C ASP A 181 1.29 3.14 9.91
N GLN A 182 2.63 3.16 9.88
CA GLN A 182 3.39 3.11 8.63
C GLN A 182 3.34 1.74 7.97
N LEU A 183 3.41 0.65 8.73
CA LEU A 183 3.30 -0.71 8.21
C LEU A 183 1.93 -0.94 7.58
N ILE A 184 0.83 -0.57 8.28
CA ILE A 184 -0.54 -0.68 7.76
C ILE A 184 -0.69 0.09 6.44
N LYS A 185 -0.17 1.32 6.35
CA LYS A 185 -0.24 2.11 5.11
C LYS A 185 0.51 1.46 3.93
N LYS A 186 1.59 0.74 4.21
CA LYS A 186 2.40 0.06 3.19
C LYS A 186 1.83 -1.30 2.79
N GLU A 187 1.06 -1.96 3.66
CA GLU A 187 0.28 -3.15 3.31
C GLU A 187 -0.83 -2.86 2.28
N ILE A 188 -1.19 -1.58 2.09
CA ILE A 188 -2.12 -1.17 1.03
C ILE A 188 -1.42 -1.33 -0.32
N VAL A 189 -1.81 -2.37 -1.06
CA VAL A 189 -1.35 -2.55 -2.44
C VAL A 189 -1.93 -1.47 -3.34
N LEU A 190 -1.06 -0.82 -4.11
CA LEU A 190 -1.42 0.24 -5.05
C LEU A 190 -1.48 -0.31 -6.47
N VAL A 191 -2.16 0.42 -7.35
CA VAL A 191 -2.24 0.08 -8.78
C VAL A 191 -0.85 0.01 -9.40
N GLU A 192 0.09 0.90 -9.00
CA GLU A 192 1.45 0.95 -9.53
C GLU A 192 2.25 -0.34 -9.37
N ASP A 193 1.88 -1.18 -8.41
CA ASP A 193 2.57 -2.44 -8.11
C ASP A 193 2.06 -3.61 -8.96
N VAL A 194 0.92 -3.44 -9.66
CA VAL A 194 0.17 -4.54 -10.30
C VAL A 194 -0.10 -4.30 -11.79
N TYR A 195 -0.35 -3.07 -12.20
CA TYR A 195 -0.81 -2.77 -13.56
C TYR A 195 0.18 -3.18 -14.66
N THR A 196 -0.36 -3.49 -15.84
CA THR A 196 0.45 -3.68 -17.05
C THR A 196 0.90 -2.31 -17.57
N PRO A 197 2.21 -2.02 -17.65
CA PRO A 197 2.69 -0.70 -18.06
C PRO A 197 2.42 -0.42 -19.54
N TYR A 198 2.47 0.85 -19.93
CA TYR A 198 2.18 1.35 -21.28
C TYR A 198 2.96 0.61 -22.36
N SER A 199 4.24 0.34 -22.11
CA SER A 199 5.14 -0.37 -23.04
C SER A 199 4.72 -1.81 -23.33
N LYS A 200 3.89 -2.42 -22.48
CA LYS A 200 3.36 -3.78 -22.61
C LYS A 200 1.85 -3.80 -22.84
N SER A 201 1.21 -2.63 -22.85
CA SER A 201 -0.23 -2.50 -22.98
C SER A 201 -0.62 -2.44 -24.46
N TYR A 202 -1.70 -3.12 -24.80
CA TYR A 202 -2.35 -2.98 -26.09
C TYR A 202 -3.44 -1.90 -25.98
N TYR A 203 -3.46 -0.96 -26.92
CA TYR A 203 -4.42 0.14 -26.99
C TYR A 203 -4.70 0.48 -28.46
N LEU A 204 -5.76 1.25 -28.69
CA LEU A 204 -6.15 1.73 -30.01
C LEU A 204 -6.10 3.25 -30.06
N TYR A 205 -5.82 3.83 -31.22
CA TYR A 205 -6.08 5.24 -31.45
C TYR A 205 -7.53 5.46 -31.86
N ALA A 206 -8.11 6.60 -31.49
CA ALA A 206 -9.50 6.95 -31.83
C ALA A 206 -9.79 6.89 -33.35
N LYS A 207 -8.77 7.20 -34.16
CA LYS A 207 -8.82 7.19 -35.63
C LYS A 207 -8.54 5.82 -36.26
N ASP A 208 -8.16 4.81 -35.47
CA ASP A 208 -7.95 3.46 -35.99
C ASP A 208 -9.25 2.90 -36.57
N LYS A 209 -9.11 2.04 -37.57
CA LYS A 209 -10.22 1.24 -38.09
C LYS A 209 -10.45 0.02 -37.20
N LEU A 210 -11.68 -0.48 -37.19
CA LEU A 210 -12.03 -1.70 -36.46
C LEU A 210 -11.19 -2.93 -36.83
N GLN A 211 -10.68 -3.00 -38.06
CA GLN A 211 -9.71 -4.02 -38.47
C GLN A 211 -8.53 -4.13 -37.50
N ARG A 212 -8.04 -2.99 -36.97
CA ARG A 212 -6.94 -2.95 -36.02
C ARG A 212 -7.29 -3.63 -34.69
N TRP A 213 -8.54 -3.52 -34.23
CA TRP A 213 -9.01 -4.23 -33.03
C TRP A 213 -8.86 -5.74 -33.19
N TYR A 214 -9.24 -6.29 -34.35
CA TYR A 214 -9.12 -7.73 -34.62
C TYR A 214 -7.67 -8.20 -34.63
N GLU A 215 -6.76 -7.40 -35.21
CA GLU A 215 -5.33 -7.68 -35.18
C GLU A 215 -4.77 -7.72 -33.74
N LEU A 216 -5.18 -6.76 -32.91
CA LEU A 216 -4.76 -6.74 -31.50
C LEU A 216 -5.35 -7.93 -30.73
N SER A 217 -6.61 -8.30 -31.01
CA SER A 217 -7.28 -9.44 -30.37
C SER A 217 -6.61 -10.76 -30.72
N GLU A 218 -6.19 -10.94 -31.96
CA GLU A 218 -5.42 -12.13 -32.38
C GLU A 218 -4.03 -12.18 -31.74
N GLN A 219 -3.36 -11.02 -31.60
CA GLN A 219 -2.02 -10.95 -31.00
C GLN A 219 -2.01 -11.13 -29.48
N SER A 220 -3.00 -10.58 -28.78
CA SER A 220 -2.99 -10.51 -27.32
C SER A 220 -4.03 -11.42 -26.64
N ALA A 221 -4.97 -12.00 -27.40
CA ALA A 221 -6.15 -12.69 -26.90
C ALA A 221 -7.05 -11.82 -25.97
N HIS A 222 -6.87 -10.50 -25.97
CA HIS A 222 -7.72 -9.60 -25.19
C HIS A 222 -9.00 -9.27 -25.95
N THR A 223 -10.02 -8.89 -25.19
CA THR A 223 -11.36 -8.54 -25.71
C THR A 223 -11.73 -7.08 -25.41
N ARG A 224 -10.84 -6.33 -24.75
CA ARG A 224 -11.08 -4.96 -24.29
C ARG A 224 -9.80 -4.15 -24.42
N TYR A 225 -9.90 -2.95 -24.98
CA TYR A 225 -8.76 -2.08 -25.20
C TYR A 225 -9.10 -0.63 -24.83
N PRO A 226 -8.20 0.09 -24.13
CA PRO A 226 -8.30 1.53 -24.03
C PRO A 226 -8.12 2.17 -25.40
N VAL A 227 -8.80 3.29 -25.60
CA VAL A 227 -8.71 4.12 -26.80
C VAL A 227 -8.09 5.45 -26.41
N VAL A 228 -7.05 5.87 -27.14
CA VAL A 228 -6.32 7.11 -26.92
C VAL A 228 -6.43 8.07 -28.10
N ASP A 229 -6.23 9.36 -27.84
CA ASP A 229 -6.07 10.38 -28.89
C ASP A 229 -4.62 10.44 -29.41
N GLU A 230 -4.35 11.38 -30.32
CA GLU A 230 -3.00 11.59 -30.90
C GLU A 230 -1.95 12.04 -29.87
N LYS A 231 -2.38 12.53 -28.69
CA LYS A 231 -1.52 12.92 -27.57
C LYS A 231 -1.39 11.81 -26.52
N GLU A 232 -1.84 10.60 -26.85
CA GLU A 232 -1.83 9.42 -25.96
C GLU A 232 -2.73 9.60 -24.72
N ARG A 233 -3.73 10.50 -24.78
CA ARG A 233 -4.70 10.69 -23.70
C ARG A 233 -5.85 9.69 -23.84
N VAL A 234 -6.29 9.09 -22.75
CA VAL A 234 -7.42 8.15 -22.75
C VAL A 234 -8.71 8.89 -23.06
N VAL A 235 -9.38 8.49 -24.14
CA VAL A 235 -10.65 9.10 -24.60
C VAL A 235 -11.80 8.09 -24.70
N GLY A 236 -11.51 6.81 -24.56
CA GLY A 236 -12.51 5.77 -24.69
C GLY A 236 -12.04 4.40 -24.23
N ILE A 237 -12.98 3.46 -24.20
CA ILE A 237 -12.71 2.03 -24.11
C ILE A 237 -13.57 1.33 -25.16
N ILE A 238 -13.03 0.27 -25.77
CA ILE A 238 -13.76 -0.56 -26.73
C ILE A 238 -13.67 -2.02 -26.30
N THR A 239 -14.80 -2.69 -26.34
CA THR A 239 -14.97 -4.09 -25.93
C THR A 239 -15.47 -4.95 -27.08
N ALA A 240 -15.32 -6.27 -26.96
CA ALA A 240 -15.85 -7.22 -27.94
C ALA A 240 -17.38 -7.11 -28.13
N LYS A 241 -18.11 -6.53 -27.17
CA LYS A 241 -19.55 -6.28 -27.31
C LYS A 241 -19.85 -5.09 -28.24
N ASP A 242 -18.98 -4.08 -28.26
CA ASP A 242 -19.20 -2.83 -29.01
C ASP A 242 -19.03 -3.02 -30.52
N ILE A 243 -18.29 -4.05 -30.92
CA ILE A 243 -17.91 -4.31 -32.32
C ILE A 243 -18.85 -5.28 -33.04
N ILE A 244 -19.82 -5.88 -32.34
CA ILE A 244 -20.76 -6.85 -32.91
C ILE A 244 -21.56 -6.18 -34.03
N ASP A 245 -21.62 -6.87 -35.18
CA ASP A 245 -22.31 -6.40 -36.40
C ASP A 245 -21.81 -5.04 -36.93
N LYS A 246 -20.55 -4.68 -36.66
CA LYS A 246 -19.92 -3.46 -37.18
C LYS A 246 -18.98 -3.76 -38.34
N ASP A 247 -18.96 -2.85 -39.31
CA ASP A 247 -18.07 -2.92 -40.46
C ASP A 247 -16.60 -2.67 -40.03
N LYS A 248 -15.67 -3.48 -40.54
CA LYS A 248 -14.25 -3.44 -40.16
C LYS A 248 -13.54 -2.14 -40.56
N ASP A 249 -14.07 -1.39 -41.51
CA ASP A 249 -13.58 -0.07 -41.91
C ASP A 249 -14.11 1.08 -41.05
N THR A 250 -15.02 0.80 -40.11
CA THR A 250 -15.56 1.81 -39.19
C THR A 250 -14.47 2.35 -38.25
N PRO A 251 -14.33 3.68 -38.10
CA PRO A 251 -13.44 4.27 -37.11
C PRO A 251 -13.84 3.94 -35.66
N VAL A 252 -12.84 3.65 -34.81
CA VAL A 252 -13.02 3.29 -33.40
C VAL A 252 -13.78 4.38 -32.60
N GLU A 253 -13.51 5.65 -32.87
CA GLU A 253 -14.18 6.79 -32.19
C GLU A 253 -15.72 6.81 -32.32
N ARG A 254 -16.27 6.13 -33.33
CA ARG A 254 -17.72 6.08 -33.58
C ARG A 254 -18.45 5.05 -32.74
N ILE A 255 -17.72 4.10 -32.16
CA ILE A 255 -18.26 2.90 -31.52
C ILE A 255 -17.74 2.71 -30.09
N MET A 256 -16.60 3.34 -29.74
CA MET A 256 -16.06 3.27 -28.40
C MET A 256 -17.04 3.84 -27.37
N THR A 257 -17.00 3.30 -26.16
CA THR A 257 -17.58 3.96 -25.00
C THR A 257 -16.69 5.15 -24.65
N LYS A 258 -17.23 6.36 -24.74
CA LYS A 258 -16.53 7.60 -24.40
C LYS A 258 -16.48 7.80 -22.89
N ASP A 259 -15.51 8.59 -22.45
CA ASP A 259 -15.33 8.98 -21.04
C ASP A 259 -15.28 7.75 -20.11
N PRO A 260 -14.34 6.81 -20.34
CA PRO A 260 -14.26 5.58 -19.56
C PRO A 260 -13.83 5.91 -18.13
N ILE A 261 -14.13 5.00 -17.20
CA ILE A 261 -13.56 5.08 -15.86
C ILE A 261 -12.06 4.84 -15.96
N VAL A 262 -11.28 5.76 -15.40
CA VAL A 262 -9.81 5.74 -15.39
C VAL A 262 -9.33 5.84 -13.94
N VAL A 263 -8.25 5.14 -13.62
CA VAL A 263 -7.62 5.20 -12.28
C VAL A 263 -6.20 5.72 -12.37
N GLN A 264 -5.69 6.23 -11.26
CA GLN A 264 -4.29 6.65 -11.14
C GLN A 264 -3.45 5.51 -10.57
N ASP A 265 -2.14 5.59 -10.75
CA ASP A 265 -1.20 4.58 -10.27
C ASP A 265 -1.09 4.54 -8.72
N LYS A 266 -1.38 5.65 -8.05
CA LYS A 266 -1.46 5.75 -6.58
C LYS A 266 -2.83 5.34 -6.00
N THR A 267 -3.78 4.94 -6.82
CA THR A 267 -5.08 4.43 -6.35
C THR A 267 -4.88 3.07 -5.67
N SER A 268 -5.62 2.78 -4.60
CA SER A 268 -5.53 1.47 -3.93
C SER A 268 -6.17 0.38 -4.79
N LEU A 269 -5.56 -0.80 -4.79
CA LEU A 269 -6.06 -1.94 -5.53
C LEU A 269 -7.46 -2.37 -5.07
N ALA A 270 -7.74 -2.24 -3.77
CA ALA A 270 -9.05 -2.50 -3.19
C ALA A 270 -10.15 -1.57 -3.75
N TYR A 271 -9.84 -0.28 -3.95
CA TYR A 271 -10.76 0.65 -4.59
C TYR A 271 -11.02 0.25 -6.05
N VAL A 272 -9.97 -0.12 -6.80
CA VAL A 272 -10.13 -0.59 -8.19
C VAL A 272 -10.98 -1.85 -8.25
N ALA A 273 -10.78 -2.79 -7.32
CA ALA A 273 -11.61 -3.99 -7.20
C ALA A 273 -13.08 -3.64 -6.96
N HIS A 274 -13.35 -2.70 -6.05
CA HIS A 274 -14.71 -2.23 -5.75
C HIS A 274 -15.37 -1.59 -6.98
N VAL A 275 -14.68 -0.68 -7.67
CA VAL A 275 -15.18 -0.04 -8.90
C VAL A 275 -15.45 -1.07 -9.99
N MET A 276 -14.56 -2.05 -10.18
CA MET A 276 -14.75 -3.12 -11.17
C MET A 276 -16.04 -3.92 -10.93
N VAL A 277 -16.36 -4.16 -9.67
CA VAL A 277 -17.54 -4.93 -9.26
C VAL A 277 -18.80 -4.11 -9.42
N TRP A 278 -18.78 -2.89 -8.89
CA TRP A 278 -19.92 -1.97 -8.91
C TRP A 278 -20.36 -1.60 -10.33
N GLU A 279 -19.38 -1.30 -11.19
CA GLU A 279 -19.62 -0.87 -12.58
C GLU A 279 -19.66 -2.05 -13.56
N GLY A 280 -19.39 -3.28 -13.09
CA GLY A 280 -19.33 -4.47 -13.93
C GLY A 280 -18.25 -4.42 -15.01
N ILE A 281 -17.14 -3.72 -14.76
CA ILE A 281 -16.03 -3.53 -15.69
C ILE A 281 -14.87 -4.48 -15.39
N GLU A 282 -14.22 -4.99 -16.43
CA GLU A 282 -13.14 -6.00 -16.28
C GLU A 282 -11.74 -5.44 -16.54
N VAL A 283 -11.64 -4.29 -17.19
CA VAL A 283 -10.37 -3.63 -17.53
C VAL A 283 -10.54 -2.14 -17.30
N VAL A 284 -9.56 -1.55 -16.61
CA VAL A 284 -9.53 -0.12 -16.30
C VAL A 284 -8.22 0.47 -16.83
N PRO A 285 -8.26 1.53 -17.64
CA PRO A 285 -7.06 2.28 -18.01
C PRO A 285 -6.43 2.93 -16.78
N VAL A 286 -5.10 2.87 -16.69
CA VAL A 286 -4.31 3.60 -15.70
C VAL A 286 -3.70 4.80 -16.39
N ALA A 287 -3.96 6.00 -15.91
CA ALA A 287 -3.48 7.23 -16.52
C ALA A 287 -2.85 8.19 -15.52
N GLU A 288 -2.10 9.16 -16.05
CA GLU A 288 -1.68 10.34 -15.30
C GLU A 288 -2.87 11.27 -15.02
N VAL A 289 -2.66 12.27 -14.15
CA VAL A 289 -3.61 13.38 -13.95
C VAL A 289 -3.90 14.15 -15.25
N SER A 290 -3.01 14.05 -16.24
CA SER A 290 -3.13 14.65 -17.58
C SER A 290 -3.95 13.81 -18.58
N ASP A 291 -4.57 12.72 -18.11
CA ASP A 291 -5.23 11.65 -18.88
C ASP A 291 -4.30 10.85 -19.80
N LYS A 292 -2.98 11.09 -19.75
CA LYS A 292 -2.02 10.32 -20.53
C LYS A 292 -2.00 8.87 -20.06
N LEU A 293 -2.19 7.92 -20.98
CA LEU A 293 -2.20 6.49 -20.68
C LEU A 293 -0.84 6.05 -20.12
N LYS A 294 -0.86 5.51 -18.90
CA LYS A 294 0.29 4.85 -18.27
C LYS A 294 0.27 3.35 -18.43
N GLY A 295 -0.90 2.74 -18.62
CA GLY A 295 -1.06 1.31 -18.76
C GLY A 295 -2.48 0.84 -18.53
N VAL A 296 -2.67 -0.44 -18.25
CA VAL A 296 -3.99 -1.04 -17.99
C VAL A 296 -3.94 -1.98 -16.81
N ILE A 297 -5.03 -2.07 -16.06
CA ILE A 297 -5.20 -3.07 -15.01
C ILE A 297 -6.47 -3.89 -15.27
N SER A 298 -6.33 -5.21 -15.24
CA SER A 298 -7.46 -6.12 -15.41
C SER A 298 -7.95 -6.64 -14.07
N ARG A 299 -9.22 -7.09 -14.03
CA ARG A 299 -9.80 -7.79 -12.88
C ARG A 299 -8.97 -9.00 -12.47
N GLN A 300 -8.35 -9.69 -13.42
CA GLN A 300 -7.49 -10.84 -13.13
C GLN A 300 -6.22 -10.43 -12.39
N ASP A 301 -5.61 -9.29 -12.77
CA ASP A 301 -4.42 -8.77 -12.09
C ASP A 301 -4.75 -8.38 -10.66
N VAL A 302 -5.88 -7.70 -10.46
CA VAL A 302 -6.43 -7.33 -9.15
C VAL A 302 -6.63 -8.55 -8.26
N LEU A 303 -7.34 -9.57 -8.74
CA LEU A 303 -7.64 -10.77 -7.95
C LEU A 303 -6.36 -11.55 -7.59
N LYS A 304 -5.42 -11.70 -8.54
CA LYS A 304 -4.14 -12.37 -8.27
C LYS A 304 -3.32 -11.66 -7.20
N ALA A 305 -3.24 -10.34 -7.27
CA ALA A 305 -2.49 -9.55 -6.30
C ALA A 305 -3.15 -9.63 -4.90
N LEU A 306 -4.48 -9.49 -4.81
CA LEU A 306 -5.19 -9.60 -3.52
C LEU A 306 -5.00 -10.98 -2.84
N GLN A 307 -4.94 -12.06 -3.62
CA GLN A 307 -4.69 -13.41 -3.10
C GLN A 307 -3.27 -13.62 -2.52
N GLN A 308 -2.27 -12.91 -3.05
CA GLN A 308 -0.90 -13.00 -2.55
C GLN A 308 -0.76 -12.31 -1.18
N ILE A 309 -1.48 -11.21 -0.97
CA ILE A 309 -1.47 -10.44 0.29
C ILE A 309 -2.04 -11.24 1.45
N GLN A 310 -3.14 -11.98 1.24
CA GLN A 310 -3.77 -12.80 2.29
C GLN A 310 -2.84 -13.87 2.90
N ARG A 311 -1.68 -14.13 2.29
CA ARG A 311 -0.69 -15.12 2.77
C ARG A 311 0.44 -14.49 3.59
N GLN A 312 0.52 -13.17 3.69
CA GLN A 312 1.56 -12.49 4.46
C GLN A 312 1.13 -12.32 5.94
N PRO A 313 2.04 -12.49 6.90
CA PRO A 313 1.78 -12.16 8.29
C PRO A 313 1.57 -10.65 8.43
N GLN A 314 0.35 -10.23 8.75
CA GLN A 314 0.02 -8.81 8.96
C GLN A 314 0.68 -8.30 10.24
N ILE A 315 1.40 -7.18 10.15
CA ILE A 315 2.09 -6.57 11.29
C ILE A 315 1.32 -5.30 11.70
N GLY A 316 0.34 -5.52 12.59
CA GLY A 316 -0.59 -4.51 13.07
C GLY A 316 -2.03 -4.97 12.88
N GLN A 317 -2.89 -4.76 13.87
CA GLN A 317 -4.30 -5.12 13.77
C GLN A 317 -5.13 -3.88 13.48
N THR A 318 -5.84 -3.86 12.35
CA THR A 318 -6.91 -2.90 12.08
C THR A 318 -8.13 -3.21 12.95
N ILE A 319 -9.10 -2.30 13.00
CA ILE A 319 -10.37 -2.55 13.71
C ILE A 319 -11.10 -3.76 13.10
N ASP A 320 -11.04 -3.93 11.78
CA ASP A 320 -11.60 -5.09 11.10
C ASP A 320 -10.88 -6.39 11.50
N ASP A 321 -9.56 -6.38 11.69
CA ASP A 321 -8.81 -7.56 12.17
C ASP A 321 -9.16 -7.91 13.62
N ILE A 322 -9.34 -6.91 14.48
CA ILE A 322 -9.81 -7.10 15.86
C ILE A 322 -11.22 -7.72 15.84
N VAL A 323 -12.11 -7.22 14.99
CA VAL A 323 -13.47 -7.76 14.83
C VAL A 323 -13.43 -9.19 14.31
N ALA A 324 -12.69 -9.46 13.24
CA ALA A 324 -12.58 -10.79 12.65
C ALA A 324 -11.99 -11.79 13.65
N SER A 325 -10.91 -11.44 14.34
CA SER A 325 -10.30 -12.33 15.35
C SER A 325 -11.18 -12.56 16.58
N SER A 326 -12.07 -11.62 16.92
CA SER A 326 -13.01 -11.75 18.03
C SER A 326 -14.19 -12.69 17.77
N LEU A 327 -14.51 -12.96 16.50
CA LEU A 327 -15.67 -13.77 16.11
C LEU A 327 -15.32 -15.26 16.12
N VAL A 328 -15.94 -16.00 17.02
CA VAL A 328 -15.76 -17.45 17.17
C VAL A 328 -17.07 -18.16 16.79
N PRO A 329 -17.07 -19.12 15.85
CA PRO A 329 -18.26 -19.90 15.53
C PRO A 329 -18.80 -20.65 16.77
N SER A 330 -20.11 -20.77 16.89
CA SER A 330 -20.74 -21.61 17.91
C SER A 330 -20.49 -23.09 17.62
N GLU A 331 -20.32 -23.89 18.68
CA GLU A 331 -20.15 -25.35 18.55
C GLU A 331 -21.40 -26.03 18.00
N GLU A 332 -22.59 -25.50 18.31
CA GLU A 332 -23.87 -26.07 17.88
C GLU A 332 -24.25 -25.70 16.44
N ASP A 333 -23.84 -24.52 15.97
CA ASP A 333 -24.20 -23.98 14.66
C ASP A 333 -23.08 -23.07 14.14
N GLN A 334 -22.38 -23.53 13.11
CA GLN A 334 -21.25 -22.81 12.50
C GLN A 334 -21.65 -21.52 11.77
N THR A 335 -22.95 -21.28 11.59
CA THR A 335 -23.48 -20.02 11.05
C THR A 335 -23.77 -18.98 12.13
N VAL A 336 -23.64 -19.34 13.41
CA VAL A 336 -23.81 -18.46 14.57
C VAL A 336 -22.45 -18.14 15.17
N PHE A 337 -22.24 -16.88 15.57
CA PHE A 337 -20.94 -16.43 16.08
C PHE A 337 -21.05 -15.82 17.47
N ASN A 338 -20.07 -16.12 18.31
CA ASN A 338 -19.86 -15.50 19.61
C ASN A 338 -18.78 -14.43 19.49
N ALA A 339 -18.98 -13.28 20.14
CA ALA A 339 -17.99 -12.21 20.22
C ALA A 339 -17.92 -11.66 21.65
N HIS A 340 -16.70 -11.53 22.18
CA HIS A 340 -16.44 -10.90 23.47
C HIS A 340 -16.04 -9.43 23.28
N ILE A 341 -16.75 -8.51 23.93
CA ILE A 341 -16.54 -7.07 23.75
C ILE A 341 -15.38 -6.57 24.62
N THR A 342 -14.28 -6.20 23.98
CA THR A 342 -13.08 -5.68 24.64
C THR A 342 -13.10 -4.14 24.74
N PRO A 343 -12.26 -3.51 25.59
CA PRO A 343 -12.19 -2.05 25.70
C PRO A 343 -11.96 -1.32 24.36
N GLN A 344 -11.14 -1.90 23.47
CA GLN A 344 -10.82 -1.33 22.15
C GLN A 344 -12.05 -1.22 21.23
N MET A 345 -13.12 -1.96 21.52
CA MET A 345 -14.37 -1.98 20.76
C MET A 345 -15.38 -0.94 21.24
N THR A 346 -15.11 -0.25 22.35
CA THR A 346 -16.08 0.63 23.00
C THR A 346 -15.95 2.08 22.56
N ASN A 347 -17.03 2.84 22.70
CA ASN A 347 -17.07 4.29 22.55
C ASN A 347 -16.76 4.98 23.90
N HIS A 348 -16.70 6.32 23.90
CA HIS A 348 -16.47 7.15 25.09
C HIS A 348 -17.48 6.96 26.24
N LEU A 349 -18.63 6.31 26.01
CA LEU A 349 -19.64 6.02 27.03
C LEU A 349 -19.45 4.62 27.65
N GLY A 350 -18.39 3.89 27.28
CA GLY A 350 -18.14 2.51 27.75
C GLY A 350 -19.10 1.48 27.15
N THR A 351 -19.74 1.82 26.03
CA THR A 351 -20.65 0.92 25.29
C THR A 351 -20.04 0.54 23.94
N LEU A 352 -20.45 -0.58 23.36
CA LEU A 352 -19.99 -1.03 22.05
C LEU A 352 -20.14 0.09 21.01
N SER A 353 -19.04 0.42 20.32
CA SER A 353 -19.03 1.43 19.27
C SER A 353 -19.90 1.01 18.09
N ASN A 354 -20.71 1.93 17.57
CA ASN A 354 -21.59 1.68 16.42
C ASN A 354 -20.80 1.20 15.17
N GLY A 355 -19.57 1.68 14.98
CA GLY A 355 -18.71 1.23 13.89
C GLY A 355 -18.31 -0.25 14.04
N VAL A 356 -17.87 -0.63 15.25
CA VAL A 356 -17.51 -2.02 15.56
C VAL A 356 -18.74 -2.93 15.49
N TYR A 357 -19.90 -2.44 15.94
CA TYR A 357 -21.18 -3.14 15.84
C TYR A 357 -21.52 -3.51 14.40
N THR A 358 -21.37 -2.54 13.50
CA THR A 358 -21.59 -2.67 12.05
C THR A 358 -20.59 -3.66 11.45
N ALA A 359 -19.31 -3.56 11.81
CA ALA A 359 -18.26 -4.47 11.36
C ALA A 359 -18.51 -5.92 11.82
N LEU A 360 -18.91 -6.15 13.07
CA LEU A 360 -19.26 -7.47 13.60
C LEU A 360 -20.40 -8.12 12.80
N MET A 361 -21.45 -7.35 12.47
CA MET A 361 -22.56 -7.83 11.66
C MET A 361 -22.12 -8.18 10.23
N THR A 362 -21.32 -7.32 9.61
CA THR A 362 -20.80 -7.51 8.25
C THR A 362 -19.89 -8.72 8.17
N GLU A 363 -18.94 -8.87 9.08
CA GLU A 363 -17.98 -9.97 9.09
C GLU A 363 -18.67 -11.31 9.36
N ALA A 364 -19.58 -11.38 10.33
CA ALA A 364 -20.38 -12.58 10.57
C ALA A 364 -21.20 -12.95 9.31
N SER A 365 -21.80 -11.97 8.64
CA SER A 365 -22.57 -12.18 7.40
C SER A 365 -21.69 -12.68 6.26
N SER A 366 -20.49 -12.11 6.09
CA SER A 366 -19.50 -12.52 5.10
C SER A 366 -19.07 -13.98 5.32
N ARG A 367 -18.84 -14.40 6.57
CA ARG A 367 -18.51 -15.80 6.90
C ARG A 367 -19.64 -16.76 6.55
N VAL A 368 -20.89 -16.41 6.87
CA VAL A 368 -22.05 -17.23 6.50
C VAL A 368 -22.17 -17.35 4.99
N LEU A 369 -22.05 -16.24 4.25
CA LEU A 369 -22.15 -16.27 2.80
C LEU A 369 -21.05 -17.13 2.16
N ASN A 370 -19.83 -17.11 2.70
CA ASN A 370 -18.75 -17.98 2.26
C ASN A 370 -19.04 -19.49 2.41
N TYR A 371 -19.91 -19.90 3.34
CA TYR A 371 -20.39 -21.29 3.42
C TYR A 371 -21.34 -21.64 2.27
N TYR A 372 -22.20 -20.71 1.86
CA TYR A 372 -23.19 -20.95 0.80
C TYR A 372 -22.61 -20.78 -0.60
N LYS A 373 -21.74 -19.78 -0.81
CA LYS A 373 -21.14 -19.46 -2.09
C LYS A 373 -19.73 -18.93 -1.86
N LYS A 374 -18.73 -19.58 -2.46
CA LYS A 374 -17.34 -19.07 -2.43
C LYS A 374 -17.27 -17.78 -3.23
N GLY A 375 -17.04 -16.66 -2.56
CA GLY A 375 -16.96 -15.35 -3.20
C GLY A 375 -16.69 -14.28 -2.16
N ASP A 376 -15.97 -13.22 -2.57
CA ASP A 376 -15.77 -12.08 -1.68
C ASP A 376 -17.05 -11.22 -1.67
N LEU A 377 -17.37 -10.65 -0.52
CA LEU A 377 -18.59 -9.90 -0.28
C LEU A 377 -18.30 -8.40 -0.32
N VAL A 378 -19.07 -7.65 -1.09
CA VAL A 378 -19.07 -6.18 -1.05
C VAL A 378 -20.41 -5.69 -0.54
N VAL A 379 -20.43 -5.11 0.67
CA VAL A 379 -21.65 -4.53 1.24
C VAL A 379 -22.07 -3.31 0.42
N GLU A 380 -23.29 -3.32 -0.10
CA GLU A 380 -23.88 -2.15 -0.77
C GLU A 380 -24.66 -1.28 0.22
N ASN A 381 -25.40 -1.94 1.12
CA ASN A 381 -26.26 -1.28 2.08
C ASN A 381 -26.32 -2.10 3.36
N LEU A 382 -26.24 -1.42 4.50
CA LEU A 382 -26.48 -2.00 5.80
C LEU A 382 -27.33 -1.03 6.63
N THR A 383 -28.53 -1.48 6.99
CA THR A 383 -29.40 -0.78 7.95
C THR A 383 -29.28 -1.45 9.31
N VAL A 384 -28.87 -0.70 10.34
CA VAL A 384 -28.70 -1.23 11.70
C VAL A 384 -29.68 -0.57 12.67
N TYR A 385 -30.39 -1.38 13.43
CA TYR A 385 -31.24 -1.00 14.55
C TYR A 385 -30.53 -1.34 15.86
N TYR A 386 -30.04 -0.31 16.53
CA TYR A 386 -29.45 -0.40 17.87
C TYR A 386 -30.56 -0.41 18.92
N LEU A 387 -31.01 -1.60 19.35
CA LEU A 387 -32.16 -1.72 20.24
C LEU A 387 -31.78 -1.44 21.71
N LYS A 388 -30.57 -1.84 22.12
CA LYS A 388 -30.06 -1.66 23.48
C LYS A 388 -28.55 -1.41 23.47
N PRO A 389 -28.03 -0.57 24.38
CA PRO A 389 -26.58 -0.42 24.54
C PRO A 389 -25.96 -1.74 25.01
N VAL A 390 -24.82 -2.10 24.43
CA VAL A 390 -24.01 -3.25 24.84
C VAL A 390 -22.84 -2.74 25.66
N GLN A 391 -22.64 -3.28 26.87
CA GLN A 391 -21.56 -2.87 27.75
C GLN A 391 -20.25 -3.58 27.42
N ILE A 392 -19.14 -2.98 27.85
CA ILE A 392 -17.84 -3.66 27.90
C ILE A 392 -17.93 -5.01 28.62
N ASP A 393 -17.07 -5.96 28.22
CA ASP A 393 -16.99 -7.34 28.73
C ASP A 393 -18.25 -8.20 28.51
N SER A 394 -19.22 -7.70 27.74
CA SER A 394 -20.39 -8.48 27.34
C SER A 394 -20.03 -9.54 26.31
N ASN A 395 -20.72 -10.68 26.36
CA ASN A 395 -20.68 -11.70 25.32
C ASN A 395 -21.90 -11.54 24.41
N LEU A 396 -21.64 -11.36 23.11
CA LEU A 396 -22.66 -11.28 22.08
C LEU A 396 -22.78 -12.59 21.32
N VAL A 397 -24.01 -12.91 20.93
CA VAL A 397 -24.33 -13.97 19.97
C VAL A 397 -24.92 -13.32 18.73
N ILE A 398 -24.26 -13.48 17.60
CA ILE A 398 -24.62 -12.89 16.31
C ILE A 398 -25.12 -13.99 15.40
N LYS A 399 -26.31 -13.79 14.83
CA LYS A 399 -27.03 -14.76 14.02
C LYS A 399 -27.39 -14.15 12.67
N PRO A 400 -26.49 -14.24 11.67
CA PRO A 400 -26.80 -13.91 10.29
C PRO A 400 -27.71 -14.98 9.68
N LYS A 401 -28.74 -14.55 8.96
CA LYS A 401 -29.68 -15.41 8.25
C LYS A 401 -29.81 -14.93 6.82
N LEU A 402 -29.49 -15.83 5.88
CA LEU A 402 -29.68 -15.56 4.46
C LEU A 402 -31.19 -15.49 4.15
N LEU A 403 -31.64 -14.36 3.61
CA LEU A 403 -33.03 -14.17 3.18
C LEU A 403 -33.19 -14.52 1.70
N GLU A 404 -32.27 -14.03 0.88
CA GLU A 404 -32.30 -14.17 -0.57
C GLU A 404 -30.85 -14.16 -1.10
N ALA A 405 -30.54 -15.05 -2.04
CA ALA A 405 -29.27 -15.04 -2.77
C ALA A 405 -29.53 -15.21 -4.26
N GLY A 406 -29.15 -14.19 -5.03
CA GLY A 406 -29.09 -14.24 -6.49
C GLY A 406 -27.70 -14.66 -6.99
N ARG A 407 -27.48 -14.51 -8.30
CA ARG A 407 -26.14 -14.74 -8.89
C ARG A 407 -25.13 -13.70 -8.44
N ILE A 408 -25.55 -12.43 -8.37
CA ILE A 408 -24.68 -11.26 -8.16
C ILE A 408 -24.97 -10.52 -6.85
N TYR A 409 -26.10 -10.80 -6.17
CA TYR A 409 -26.49 -10.11 -4.94
C TYR A 409 -26.92 -11.09 -3.85
N ALA A 410 -26.83 -10.67 -2.60
CA ALA A 410 -27.33 -11.37 -1.42
C ALA A 410 -27.99 -10.40 -0.45
N LYS A 411 -29.05 -10.87 0.23
CA LYS A 411 -29.74 -10.15 1.31
C LYS A 411 -29.73 -11.00 2.57
N MET A 412 -29.37 -10.38 3.68
CA MET A 412 -29.26 -11.05 4.97
C MET A 412 -29.94 -10.25 6.08
N ASP A 413 -30.62 -10.97 6.95
CA ASP A 413 -31.08 -10.48 8.26
C ASP A 413 -30.02 -10.84 9.29
N VAL A 414 -29.64 -9.93 10.18
CA VAL A 414 -28.63 -10.18 11.20
C VAL A 414 -29.19 -9.84 12.56
N GLU A 415 -29.33 -10.83 13.43
CA GLU A 415 -29.81 -10.63 14.79
C GLU A 415 -28.67 -10.73 15.79
N VAL A 416 -28.63 -9.81 16.76
CA VAL A 416 -27.58 -9.77 17.78
C VAL A 416 -28.19 -9.83 19.17
N PHE A 417 -27.69 -10.75 19.97
CA PHE A 417 -28.19 -11.05 21.32
C PHE A 417 -27.09 -10.88 22.36
N ASN A 418 -27.48 -10.39 23.54
CA ASN A 418 -26.70 -10.51 24.77
C ASN A 418 -27.50 -11.41 25.74
N GLY A 419 -27.02 -12.64 25.94
CA GLY A 419 -27.80 -13.70 26.56
C GLY A 419 -29.10 -13.97 25.79
N LYS A 420 -30.25 -13.85 26.48
CA LYS A 420 -31.58 -14.05 25.86
C LYS A 420 -32.20 -12.78 25.27
N LYS A 421 -31.57 -11.61 25.44
CA LYS A 421 -32.13 -10.33 25.02
C LYS A 421 -31.55 -9.93 23.67
N MET A 422 -32.41 -9.64 22.70
CA MET A 422 -31.99 -9.00 21.46
C MET A 422 -31.54 -7.57 21.78
N VAL A 423 -30.33 -7.23 21.35
CA VAL A 423 -29.69 -5.92 21.57
C VAL A 423 -29.53 -5.13 20.27
N GLY A 424 -29.63 -5.79 19.13
CA GLY A 424 -29.82 -5.12 17.85
C GLY A 424 -30.13 -6.04 16.70
N LYS A 425 -30.46 -5.43 15.58
CA LYS A 425 -30.87 -6.11 14.36
C LYS A 425 -30.37 -5.35 13.13
N GLY A 426 -29.95 -6.06 12.10
CA GLY A 426 -29.41 -5.49 10.88
C GLY A 426 -30.05 -6.10 9.64
N LEU A 427 -30.20 -5.31 8.58
CA LEU A 427 -30.52 -5.79 7.24
C LEU A 427 -29.37 -5.42 6.32
N LEU A 428 -28.71 -6.43 5.75
CA LEU A 428 -27.54 -6.29 4.90
C LEU A 428 -27.89 -6.68 3.47
N MET A 429 -27.50 -5.84 2.52
CA MET A 429 -27.51 -6.12 1.08
C MET A 429 -26.09 -6.03 0.56
N ALA A 430 -25.66 -7.04 -0.19
CA ALA A 430 -24.31 -7.12 -0.71
C ALA A 430 -24.26 -7.68 -2.12
N GLN A 431 -23.22 -7.29 -2.87
CA GLN A 431 -22.83 -7.93 -4.12
C GLN A 431 -21.84 -9.07 -3.86
N LEU A 432 -21.99 -10.14 -4.65
CA LEU A 432 -21.14 -11.31 -4.62
C LEU A 432 -20.12 -11.24 -5.75
N ILE A 433 -18.83 -11.25 -5.40
CA ILE A 433 -17.74 -11.36 -6.36
C ILE A 433 -17.38 -12.83 -6.51
N ASP A 434 -17.66 -13.42 -7.67
CA ASP A 434 -17.18 -14.77 -7.96
C ASP A 434 -15.64 -14.79 -7.97
N ARG A 435 -15.07 -15.71 -7.19
CA ARG A 435 -13.63 -15.92 -7.06
C ARG A 435 -12.99 -16.56 -8.28
#